data_AF-A0A2B7GLM8-F1
#
_entry.id   AF-A0A2B7GLM8-F1
#
_cell.length_a   1.000
_cell.length_b   1.000
_cell.length_c   1.000
_cell.angle_alpha   90.00
_cell.angle_beta   90.00
_cell.angle_gamma   90.00
#
_symmetry.space_group_name_H-M   'P 1'
#
loop_
_entity.id
_entity.type
_entity.pdbx_description
1 polymer ?
#
loop_
_entity_poly.entity_id
_entity_poly.type
_entity_poly.pdbx_seq_one_letter_code
_entity_poly.pdbx_strand_id
1 'polypeptide(L)'
;MAESHAEVIQEAIEADLERDDAIEAVENLREIGEDAVVTGVYVDRVTRAGDKLEFELVGSIWGAFDFGFEFESDEMAEEFEQEWGEEGDEFTIGLEGYSGSFDELVQELQENVDDVEPFIDALSIRDDRTQPPDILVNYSIGESGFWYTEHSLRLQVIDEEAGHGPIECELCGEVTMDVQTHLTEDCEADPFA
;
A
#
# COMPACT_ATOMS: atom_id res chain seq x y z
N MET A 1 -2.21 29.16 -12.70
CA MET A 1 -2.39 27.80 -13.22
C MET A 1 -0.99 27.30 -13.43
N ALA A 2 -0.62 26.17 -12.82
CA ALA A 2 0.68 25.55 -13.08
C ALA A 2 0.73 25.14 -14.55
N GLU A 3 1.90 25.29 -15.17
CA GLU A 3 2.14 24.93 -16.56
C GLU A 3 2.10 23.40 -16.71
N SER A 4 1.52 22.88 -17.78
CA SER A 4 1.46 21.44 -18.03
C SER A 4 2.60 20.96 -18.92
N HIS A 5 3.00 19.69 -18.80
CA HIS A 5 4.00 19.07 -19.68
C HIS A 5 3.70 19.30 -21.17
N ALA A 6 2.41 19.27 -21.55
CA ALA A 6 1.97 19.48 -22.92
C ALA A 6 2.20 20.92 -23.41
N GLU A 7 2.02 21.91 -22.54
CA GLU A 7 2.28 23.32 -22.86
C GLU A 7 3.77 23.56 -23.07
N VAL A 8 4.63 23.12 -22.13
CA VAL A 8 6.09 23.25 -22.27
C VAL A 8 6.61 22.57 -23.54
N ILE A 9 6.14 21.35 -23.83
CA ILE A 9 6.52 20.63 -25.05
C ILE A 9 6.05 21.38 -26.31
N GLN A 10 4.84 21.92 -26.30
CA GLN A 10 4.31 22.64 -27.45
C GLN A 10 5.09 23.93 -27.70
N GLU A 11 5.39 24.70 -26.65
CA GLU A 11 6.21 25.91 -26.75
C GLU A 11 7.62 25.58 -27.26
N ALA A 12 8.22 24.49 -26.78
CA ALA A 12 9.52 24.02 -27.23
C ALA A 12 9.56 23.53 -28.70
N ILE A 13 8.43 23.04 -29.22
CA ILE A 13 8.30 22.65 -30.63
C ILE A 13 8.13 23.89 -31.53
N GLU A 14 7.43 24.91 -31.04
CA GLU A 14 7.13 26.13 -31.79
C GLU A 14 8.30 27.13 -31.79
N ALA A 15 9.07 27.16 -30.70
CA ALA A 15 10.32 27.89 -30.61
C ALA A 15 11.44 27.02 -31.18
N ASP A 16 12.16 27.49 -32.20
CA ASP A 16 13.41 26.87 -32.67
C ASP A 16 14.49 27.12 -31.59
N LEU A 17 14.43 26.35 -30.49
CA LEU A 17 15.08 26.64 -29.21
C LEU A 17 16.60 26.70 -29.34
N GLU A 18 17.22 27.74 -28.76
CA GLU A 18 18.65 27.72 -28.50
C GLU A 18 18.96 26.75 -27.35
N ARG A 19 20.24 26.39 -27.19
CA ARG A 19 20.65 25.37 -26.21
C ARG A 19 20.20 25.69 -24.79
N ASP A 20 20.27 26.97 -24.40
CA ASP A 20 19.94 27.38 -23.03
C ASP A 20 18.42 27.33 -22.81
N ASP A 21 17.62 27.70 -23.81
CA ASP A 21 16.14 27.58 -23.74
C ASP A 21 15.69 26.11 -23.71
N ALA A 22 16.42 25.22 -24.39
CA ALA A 22 16.17 23.78 -24.33
C ALA A 22 16.53 23.17 -22.96
N ILE A 23 17.52 23.73 -22.26
CA ILE A 23 17.84 23.31 -20.89
C ILE A 23 16.72 23.77 -19.95
N GLU A 24 16.28 25.03 -20.06
CA GLU A 24 15.18 25.58 -19.26
C GLU A 24 13.88 24.78 -19.47
N ALA A 25 13.52 24.45 -20.71
CA ALA A 25 12.35 23.62 -20.99
C ALA A 25 12.44 22.22 -20.35
N VAL A 26 13.63 21.61 -20.32
CA VAL A 26 13.84 20.31 -19.67
C VAL A 26 13.76 20.42 -18.14
N GLU A 27 14.26 21.51 -17.56
CA GLU A 27 14.11 21.78 -16.12
C GLU A 27 12.65 21.99 -15.74
N ASN A 28 11.89 22.75 -16.53
CA ASN A 28 10.45 22.94 -16.31
C ASN A 28 9.67 21.62 -16.42
N LEU A 29 9.97 20.78 -17.42
CA LEU A 29 9.35 19.46 -17.53
C LEU A 29 9.66 18.60 -16.30
N ARG A 30 10.89 18.67 -15.78
CA ARG A 30 11.27 17.91 -14.59
C ARG A 30 10.52 18.41 -13.35
N GLU A 31 10.38 19.72 -13.17
CA GLU A 31 9.62 20.32 -12.07
C GLU A 31 8.14 19.89 -12.12
N ILE A 32 7.52 19.93 -13.30
CA ILE A 32 6.14 19.45 -13.48
C ILE A 32 6.03 17.96 -13.18
N GLY A 33 7.05 17.16 -13.54
CA GLY A 33 7.11 15.73 -13.23
C GLY A 33 7.30 15.44 -11.73
N GLU A 34 8.10 16.25 -11.04
CA GLU A 34 8.27 16.19 -9.59
C GLU A 34 6.93 16.46 -8.87
N ASP A 35 6.16 17.44 -9.36
CA ASP A 35 4.84 17.80 -8.82
C ASP A 35 3.70 16.85 -9.26
N ALA A 36 3.87 16.14 -10.37
CA ALA A 36 2.86 15.22 -10.88
C ALA A 36 2.96 13.89 -10.13
N VAL A 37 1.99 13.61 -9.27
CA VAL A 37 1.96 12.36 -8.49
C VAL A 37 0.88 11.41 -9.01
N VAL A 38 1.20 10.12 -9.07
CA VAL A 38 0.24 9.04 -9.31
C VAL A 38 0.43 7.93 -8.29
N THR A 39 -0.66 7.44 -7.70
CA THR A 39 -0.65 6.33 -6.75
C THR A 39 -1.28 5.10 -7.39
N GLY A 40 -0.52 4.02 -7.54
CA GLY A 40 -1.04 2.72 -7.97
C GLY A 40 -1.68 1.98 -6.80
N VAL A 41 -2.89 1.44 -6.99
CA VAL A 41 -3.67 0.73 -5.96
C VAL A 41 -3.67 -0.76 -6.25
N TYR A 42 -3.11 -1.54 -5.33
CA TYR A 42 -2.96 -2.98 -5.43
C TYR A 42 -3.70 -3.68 -4.30
N VAL A 43 -4.22 -4.87 -4.58
CA VAL A 43 -4.81 -5.76 -3.58
C VAL A 43 -4.03 -7.06 -3.58
N ASP A 44 -3.51 -7.44 -2.41
CA ASP A 44 -2.76 -8.67 -2.18
C ASP A 44 -3.62 -9.61 -1.31
N ARG A 45 -3.61 -10.91 -1.61
CA ARG A 45 -4.00 -11.95 -0.64
C ARG A 45 -2.72 -12.53 -0.07
N VAL A 46 -2.57 -12.53 1.25
CA VAL A 46 -1.33 -12.94 1.92
C VAL A 46 -1.62 -13.93 3.04
N THR A 47 -0.64 -14.79 3.35
CA THR A 47 -0.65 -15.56 4.61
C THR A 47 -0.33 -14.65 5.80
N ARG A 48 -0.55 -15.14 7.02
CA ARG A 48 -0.13 -14.45 8.25
C ARG A 48 1.38 -14.16 8.34
N ALA A 49 2.21 -14.90 7.59
CA ALA A 49 3.65 -14.67 7.49
C ALA A 49 4.02 -13.63 6.42
N GLY A 50 3.05 -13.11 5.67
CA GLY A 50 3.26 -12.17 4.57
C GLY A 50 3.57 -12.84 3.23
N ASP A 51 3.40 -14.17 3.10
CA ASP A 51 3.58 -14.82 1.81
C ASP A 51 2.46 -14.43 0.86
N LYS A 52 2.80 -13.87 -0.30
CA LYS A 52 1.83 -13.48 -1.32
C LYS A 52 1.23 -14.71 -2.01
N LEU A 53 -0.08 -14.89 -1.86
CA LEU A 53 -0.88 -15.95 -2.47
C LEU A 53 -1.50 -15.47 -3.80
N GLU A 54 -2.02 -14.25 -3.80
CA GLU A 54 -2.69 -13.63 -4.95
C GLU A 54 -2.42 -12.12 -4.99
N PHE A 55 -2.54 -11.52 -6.17
CA PHE A 55 -2.21 -10.13 -6.43
C PHE A 55 -3.00 -9.58 -7.62
N GLU A 56 -3.57 -8.40 -7.45
CA GLU A 56 -4.22 -7.64 -8.53
C GLU A 56 -3.85 -6.15 -8.45
N LEU A 57 -3.56 -5.54 -9.61
CA LEU A 57 -3.54 -4.07 -9.76
C LEU A 57 -4.95 -3.63 -10.10
N VAL A 58 -5.58 -2.87 -9.20
CA VAL A 58 -6.98 -2.49 -9.33
C VAL A 58 -7.13 -1.16 -10.07
N GLY A 59 -6.17 -0.24 -9.92
CA GLY A 59 -6.16 0.99 -10.69
C GLY A 59 -5.10 1.99 -10.23
N SER A 60 -5.28 3.25 -10.60
CA SER A 60 -4.36 4.33 -10.29
C SER A 60 -5.14 5.61 -10.00
N ILE A 61 -4.75 6.33 -8.95
CA ILE A 61 -5.33 7.61 -8.53
C ILE A 61 -4.31 8.71 -8.81
N TRP A 62 -4.76 9.88 -9.25
CA TRP A 62 -3.88 11.05 -9.38
C TRP A 62 -3.74 11.77 -8.03
N GLY A 63 -2.50 12.04 -7.63
CA GLY A 63 -2.15 12.64 -6.36
C GLY A 63 -1.48 11.66 -5.40
N ALA A 64 -0.87 12.22 -4.35
CA ALA A 64 -0.41 11.45 -3.21
C ALA A 64 -1.62 11.02 -2.38
N PHE A 65 -1.60 9.77 -1.91
CA PHE A 65 -2.61 9.30 -0.98
C PHE A 65 -2.27 9.82 0.42
N ASP A 66 -3.15 10.62 1.00
CA ASP A 66 -3.04 11.06 2.38
C ASP A 66 -4.00 10.22 3.23
N PHE A 67 -3.49 9.60 4.29
CA PHE A 67 -4.31 8.83 5.21
C PHE A 67 -5.14 9.73 6.15
N GLY A 68 -5.11 11.05 5.95
CA GLY A 68 -5.95 12.00 6.67
C GLY A 68 -5.62 12.08 8.15
N PHE A 69 -4.37 11.78 8.54
CA PHE A 69 -3.95 11.85 9.93
C PHE A 69 -3.84 13.31 10.38
N GLU A 70 -4.91 13.85 10.94
CA GLU A 70 -4.83 15.08 11.70
C GLU A 70 -4.27 14.78 13.10
N PHE A 71 -2.96 14.95 13.27
CA PHE A 71 -2.35 14.90 14.59
C PHE A 71 -2.83 16.09 15.42
N GLU A 72 -3.31 15.84 16.64
CA GLU A 72 -3.77 16.93 17.52
C GLU A 72 -2.61 17.82 18.03
N SER A 73 -1.35 17.41 17.83
CA SER A 73 -0.14 18.19 18.15
C SER A 73 1.06 17.79 17.30
N ASP A 74 2.00 18.74 17.13
CA ASP A 74 3.30 18.49 16.49
C ASP A 74 4.12 17.42 17.23
N GLU A 75 3.96 17.28 18.55
CA GLU A 75 4.62 16.24 19.35
C GLU A 75 4.13 14.83 18.98
N MET A 76 2.85 14.67 18.63
CA MET A 76 2.32 13.38 18.13
C MET A 76 2.76 13.09 16.70
N ALA A 77 2.92 14.11 15.86
CA ALA A 77 3.50 13.95 14.53
C ALA A 77 4.96 13.49 14.63
N GLU A 78 5.77 14.15 15.47
CA GLU A 78 7.18 13.77 15.70
C GLU A 78 7.30 12.37 16.33
N GLU A 79 6.42 11.99 17.27
CA GLU A 79 6.39 10.62 17.83
C GLU A 79 6.00 9.58 16.75
N PHE A 80 5.02 9.90 15.91
CA PHE A 80 4.62 9.05 14.79
C PHE A 80 5.77 8.87 13.78
N GLU A 81 6.42 9.94 13.36
CA GLU A 81 7.59 9.89 12.46
C GLU A 81 8.73 9.05 13.05
N GLN A 82 8.94 9.14 14.36
CA GLN A 82 10.01 8.40 15.04
C GLN A 82 9.71 6.90 15.21
N GLU A 83 8.44 6.52 15.30
CA GLU A 83 7.98 5.14 15.45
C GLU A 83 7.71 4.44 14.09
N TRP A 84 7.26 5.20 13.09
CA TRP A 84 6.75 4.67 11.82
C TRP A 84 7.56 5.09 10.58
N GLY A 85 8.52 6.00 10.71
CA GLY A 85 9.38 6.48 9.62
C GLY A 85 9.07 7.90 9.17
N GLU A 86 9.97 8.49 8.38
CA GLU A 86 9.79 9.85 7.83
C GLU A 86 8.77 9.82 6.67
N GLU A 87 8.20 10.97 6.34
CA GLU A 87 7.43 11.16 5.10
C GLU A 87 8.28 10.70 3.89
N GLY A 88 7.92 9.57 3.29
CA GLY A 88 8.71 8.92 2.24
C GLY A 88 8.95 7.42 2.45
N ASP A 89 8.81 6.94 3.68
CA ASP A 89 9.08 5.56 4.05
C ASP A 89 7.92 4.60 3.75
N GLU A 90 8.23 3.31 3.63
CA GLU A 90 7.21 2.26 3.56
C GLU A 90 6.57 2.08 4.94
N PHE A 91 5.28 2.37 5.06
CA PHE A 91 4.56 2.19 6.31
C PHE A 91 3.49 1.11 6.17
N THR A 92 3.28 0.35 7.25
CA THR A 92 2.28 -0.73 7.32
C THR A 92 1.28 -0.45 8.43
N ILE A 93 0.01 -0.25 8.10
CA ILE A 93 -1.07 -0.02 9.08
C ILE A 93 -1.97 -1.25 9.11
N GLY A 94 -2.25 -1.78 10.31
CA GLY A 94 -3.24 -2.84 10.50
C GLY A 94 -4.64 -2.26 10.64
N LEU A 95 -5.57 -2.73 9.81
CA LEU A 95 -6.99 -2.37 9.85
C LEU A 95 -7.83 -3.62 10.14
N GLU A 96 -8.79 -3.46 11.04
CA GLU A 96 -9.72 -4.52 11.43
C GLU A 96 -11.14 -4.16 10.97
N GLY A 97 -11.77 -5.01 10.13
CA GLY A 97 -13.21 -4.89 9.93
C GLY A 97 -13.78 -5.30 8.59
N TYR A 98 -12.96 -5.67 7.60
CA TYR A 98 -13.46 -6.20 6.33
C TYR A 98 -14.33 -7.46 6.54
N SER A 99 -15.38 -7.65 5.74
CA SER A 99 -16.24 -8.85 5.86
C SER A 99 -16.52 -9.56 4.56
N GLY A 100 -15.93 -9.08 3.45
CA GLY A 100 -15.99 -9.73 2.15
C GLY A 100 -14.78 -10.63 1.88
N SER A 101 -14.76 -11.19 0.68
CA SER A 101 -13.68 -11.99 0.10
C SER A 101 -12.71 -11.14 -0.71
N PHE A 102 -11.53 -11.68 -1.02
CA PHE A 102 -10.56 -11.03 -1.91
C PHE A 102 -11.20 -10.56 -3.23
N ASP A 103 -12.02 -11.40 -3.87
CA ASP A 103 -12.68 -11.07 -5.14
C ASP A 103 -13.69 -9.93 -4.99
N GLU A 104 -14.44 -9.90 -3.88
CA GLU A 104 -15.38 -8.81 -3.58
C GLU A 104 -14.64 -7.49 -3.37
N LEU A 105 -13.50 -7.52 -2.67
CA LEU A 105 -12.65 -6.34 -2.47
C LEU A 105 -12.12 -5.80 -3.79
N VAL A 106 -11.56 -6.69 -4.62
CA VAL A 106 -11.06 -6.34 -5.95
C VAL A 106 -12.18 -5.74 -6.78
N GLN A 107 -13.37 -6.34 -6.78
CA GLN A 107 -14.51 -5.85 -7.54
C GLN A 107 -14.95 -4.45 -7.08
N GLU A 108 -15.11 -4.24 -5.77
CA GLU A 108 -15.53 -2.95 -5.22
C GLU A 108 -14.55 -1.82 -5.59
N LEU A 109 -13.25 -2.09 -5.44
CA LEU A 109 -12.21 -1.12 -5.77
C LEU A 109 -12.06 -0.90 -7.28
N GLN A 110 -12.31 -1.91 -8.13
CA GLN A 110 -12.33 -1.74 -9.58
C GLN A 110 -13.51 -0.85 -10.02
N GLU A 111 -14.62 -0.88 -9.28
CA GLU A 111 -15.79 -0.04 -9.59
C GLU A 111 -15.57 1.42 -9.19
N ASN A 112 -14.85 1.71 -8.10
CA ASN A 112 -14.60 3.08 -7.61
C ASN A 112 -13.21 3.25 -6.99
N VAL A 113 -12.14 3.07 -7.79
CA VAL A 113 -10.76 3.17 -7.28
C VAL A 113 -10.41 4.56 -6.74
N ASP A 114 -11.06 5.61 -7.26
CA ASP A 114 -10.81 7.00 -6.87
C ASP A 114 -11.29 7.32 -5.44
N ASP A 115 -12.15 6.48 -4.84
CA ASP A 115 -12.77 6.69 -3.52
C ASP A 115 -12.25 5.71 -2.45
N VAL A 116 -10.95 5.40 -2.45
CA VAL A 116 -10.37 4.40 -1.51
C VAL A 116 -10.28 4.91 -0.06
N GLU A 117 -10.28 6.22 0.18
CA GLU A 117 -10.29 6.84 1.53
C GLU A 117 -11.54 6.43 2.36
N PRO A 118 -12.79 6.69 1.91
CA PRO A 118 -13.99 6.19 2.59
C PRO A 118 -14.01 4.68 2.78
N PHE A 119 -13.35 3.94 1.89
CA PHE A 119 -13.27 2.49 1.98
C PHE A 119 -12.35 2.05 3.14
N ILE A 120 -11.16 2.63 3.25
CA ILE A 120 -10.24 2.42 4.38
C ILE A 120 -10.90 2.79 5.72
N ASP A 121 -11.68 3.87 5.77
CA ASP A 121 -12.46 4.24 6.94
C ASP A 121 -13.57 3.22 7.26
N ALA A 122 -14.30 2.75 6.24
CA ALA A 122 -15.34 1.75 6.38
C ALA A 122 -14.77 0.40 6.86
N LEU A 123 -13.54 0.05 6.44
CA LEU A 123 -12.81 -1.11 6.91
C LEU A 123 -12.48 -1.05 8.39
N SER A 124 -12.29 0.14 8.97
CA SER A 124 -11.89 0.34 10.36
C SER A 124 -13.07 0.36 11.34
N ILE A 125 -14.31 0.25 10.84
CA ILE A 125 -15.52 0.31 11.65
C ILE A 125 -16.14 -1.08 11.73
N ARG A 126 -16.13 -1.68 12.92
CA ARG A 126 -16.99 -2.83 13.20
C ARG A 126 -17.92 -2.69 14.40
N ASP A 127 -19.16 -3.09 14.12
CA ASP A 127 -20.14 -3.63 15.06
C ASP A 127 -20.13 -5.17 14.91
N ASP A 128 -20.10 -5.82 16.06
CA ASP A 128 -19.88 -7.23 16.40
C ASP A 128 -20.58 -8.30 15.50
N ARG A 129 -19.87 -9.40 15.11
CA ARG A 129 -20.27 -10.84 15.30
C ARG A 129 -19.61 -11.96 14.45
N THR A 130 -18.64 -11.72 13.57
CA THR A 130 -17.90 -12.82 12.89
C THR A 130 -16.53 -12.33 12.53
N GLN A 131 -15.45 -12.87 13.13
CA GLN A 131 -14.08 -12.37 13.02
C GLN A 131 -13.74 -11.96 11.56
N PRO A 132 -13.42 -10.67 11.29
CA PRO A 132 -13.01 -10.21 9.96
C PRO A 132 -11.65 -10.81 9.60
N PRO A 133 -11.31 -11.00 8.31
CA PRO A 133 -9.90 -11.01 7.95
C PRO A 133 -9.27 -9.65 8.29
N ASP A 134 -8.08 -9.70 8.86
CA ASP A 134 -7.24 -8.53 9.08
C ASP A 134 -6.74 -8.00 7.72
N ILE A 135 -6.75 -6.69 7.55
CA ILE A 135 -6.16 -6.04 6.37
C ILE A 135 -4.92 -5.27 6.79
N LEU A 136 -3.81 -5.50 6.10
CA LEU A 136 -2.61 -4.67 6.21
C LEU A 136 -2.57 -3.70 5.05
N VAL A 137 -2.43 -2.41 5.34
CA VAL A 137 -2.20 -1.38 4.34
C VAL A 137 -0.72 -1.07 4.30
N ASN A 138 -0.08 -1.37 3.18
CA ASN A 138 1.32 -1.04 2.94
C ASN A 138 1.38 0.05 1.87
N TYR A 139 1.99 1.19 2.19
CA TYR A 139 2.13 2.30 1.26
C TYR A 139 3.60 2.64 1.07
N SER A 140 3.98 2.98 -0.16
CA SER A 140 5.32 3.43 -0.48
C SER A 140 5.31 4.66 -1.39
N ILE A 141 6.16 5.61 -1.05
CA ILE A 141 6.38 6.84 -1.82
C ILE A 141 7.58 6.57 -2.73
N GLY A 142 7.36 6.47 -4.04
CA GLY A 142 8.47 6.37 -4.99
C GLY A 142 9.23 7.68 -5.14
N GLU A 143 10.45 7.57 -5.66
CA GLU A 143 11.30 8.72 -5.95
C GLU A 143 10.71 9.59 -7.06
N SER A 144 11.00 10.89 -7.00
CA SER A 144 10.51 11.84 -8.00
C SER A 144 11.01 11.49 -9.40
N GLY A 145 10.05 11.28 -10.31
CA GLY A 145 10.33 10.94 -11.70
C GLY A 145 10.34 12.16 -12.60
N PHE A 146 10.95 12.02 -13.79
CA PHE A 146 10.99 13.09 -14.77
C PHE A 146 9.61 13.48 -15.32
N TRP A 147 8.65 12.54 -15.36
CA TRP A 147 7.30 12.76 -15.91
C TRP A 147 6.21 12.76 -14.85
N TYR A 148 6.42 11.97 -13.80
CA TYR A 148 5.57 11.88 -12.63
C TYR A 148 6.33 11.09 -11.55
N THR A 149 5.96 11.32 -10.31
CA THR A 149 6.32 10.51 -9.15
C THR A 149 5.28 9.39 -8.97
N GLU A 150 5.72 8.14 -8.87
CA GLU A 150 4.84 6.98 -8.69
C GLU A 150 4.86 6.53 -7.23
N HIS A 151 3.70 6.47 -6.60
CA HIS A 151 3.49 5.89 -5.28
C HIS A 151 2.75 4.56 -5.41
N SER A 152 2.82 3.72 -4.39
CA SER A 152 2.04 2.50 -4.33
C SER A 152 1.27 2.39 -3.03
N LEU A 153 0.00 1.99 -3.14
CA LEU A 153 -0.88 1.63 -2.04
C LEU A 153 -1.23 0.15 -2.20
N ARG A 154 -0.96 -0.66 -1.19
CA ARG A 154 -1.24 -2.10 -1.17
C ARG A 154 -2.16 -2.44 -0.03
N LEU A 155 -3.31 -3.03 -0.36
CA LEU A 155 -4.26 -3.55 0.60
C LEU A 155 -4.09 -5.07 0.66
N GLN A 156 -3.57 -5.58 1.76
CA GLN A 156 -3.26 -7.01 1.93
C GLN A 156 -4.30 -7.67 2.81
N VAL A 157 -5.13 -8.54 2.23
CA VAL A 157 -6.09 -9.37 2.97
C VAL A 157 -5.35 -10.56 3.55
N ILE A 158 -5.33 -10.66 4.89
CA ILE A 158 -4.76 -11.82 5.57
C ILE A 158 -5.75 -12.97 5.48
N ASP A 159 -5.32 -14.03 4.81
CA ASP A 159 -6.06 -15.28 4.75
C ASP A 159 -5.68 -16.15 5.95
N GLU A 160 -6.57 -16.17 6.96
CA GLU A 160 -6.37 -16.96 8.18
C GLU A 160 -6.47 -18.48 7.94
N GLU A 161 -7.13 -18.91 6.87
CA GLU A 161 -7.29 -20.33 6.52
C GLU A 161 -6.14 -20.83 5.62
N ALA A 162 -5.44 -19.92 4.93
CA ALA A 162 -4.23 -20.24 4.21
C ALA A 162 -3.07 -20.49 5.18
N GLY A 163 -2.89 -21.77 5.48
CA GLY A 163 -1.70 -22.28 6.12
C GLY A 163 -0.40 -21.77 5.47
N HIS A 164 0.64 -21.60 6.28
CA HIS A 164 1.97 -21.31 5.78
C HIS A 164 2.41 -22.41 4.81
N GLY A 165 3.30 -22.04 3.88
CA GLY A 165 4.07 -23.05 3.17
C GLY A 165 4.70 -24.03 4.17
N PRO A 166 4.92 -25.29 3.77
CA PRO A 166 5.32 -26.35 4.69
C PRO A 166 6.49 -25.93 5.59
N ILE A 167 6.24 -25.83 6.89
CA ILE A 167 7.24 -25.57 7.91
C ILE A 167 7.70 -26.94 8.43
N GLU A 168 9.01 -27.16 8.49
CA GLU A 168 9.55 -28.40 9.02
C GLU A 168 9.58 -28.32 10.56
N CYS A 169 8.67 -29.03 11.23
CA CYS A 169 8.73 -29.26 12.66
C CYS A 169 9.68 -30.44 12.94
N GLU A 170 10.71 -30.23 13.77
CA GLU A 170 11.69 -31.28 14.10
C GLU A 170 11.06 -32.52 14.77
N LEU A 171 9.82 -32.41 15.26
CA LEU A 171 9.10 -33.46 15.97
C LEU A 171 8.01 -34.12 15.12
N CYS A 172 7.31 -33.35 14.30
CA CYS A 172 6.12 -33.79 13.58
C CYS A 172 6.33 -33.91 12.07
N GLY A 173 7.46 -33.41 11.56
CA GLY A 173 7.73 -33.28 10.14
C GLY A 173 7.06 -32.03 9.55
N GLU A 174 6.68 -32.13 8.29
CA GLU A 174 6.12 -31.01 7.52
C GLU A 174 4.74 -30.59 8.04
N VAL A 175 4.59 -29.34 8.48
CA VAL A 175 3.34 -28.77 8.99
C VAL A 175 2.92 -27.56 8.16
N THR A 176 1.62 -27.44 7.89
CA THR A 176 1.06 -26.38 7.06
C THR A 176 0.38 -25.28 7.88
N MET A 177 0.36 -25.37 9.20
CA MET A 177 -0.17 -24.33 10.10
C MET A 177 0.98 -23.57 10.76
N ASP A 178 0.70 -22.44 11.41
CA ASP A 178 1.76 -21.63 12.03
C ASP A 178 2.42 -22.37 13.20
N VAL A 179 3.69 -22.08 13.45
CA VAL A 179 4.47 -22.79 14.46
C VAL A 179 3.89 -22.62 15.86
N GLN A 180 3.33 -21.45 16.20
CA GLN A 180 2.76 -21.24 17.52
C GLN A 180 1.49 -22.07 17.70
N THR A 181 0.56 -22.00 16.76
CA THR A 181 -0.67 -22.80 16.76
C THR A 181 -0.37 -24.29 16.73
N HIS A 182 0.58 -24.72 15.89
CA HIS A 182 1.06 -26.10 15.86
C HIS A 182 1.56 -26.55 17.24
N LEU A 183 2.44 -25.77 17.88
CA LEU A 183 2.99 -26.10 19.19
C LEU A 183 1.94 -26.14 20.31
N THR A 184 0.83 -25.40 20.18
CA THR A 184 -0.25 -25.39 21.18
C THR A 184 -1.33 -26.43 20.97
N GLU A 185 -1.66 -26.77 19.73
CA GLU A 185 -2.87 -27.56 19.41
C GLU A 185 -2.59 -28.97 18.88
N ASP A 186 -1.48 -29.17 18.14
CA ASP A 186 -1.26 -30.39 17.33
C ASP A 186 0.14 -31.00 17.47
N CYS A 187 1.08 -30.32 18.11
CA CYS A 187 2.40 -30.86 18.39
C CYS A 187 2.34 -31.76 19.63
N GLU A 188 2.51 -33.07 19.46
CA GLU A 188 2.59 -34.05 20.57
C GLU A 188 3.84 -33.87 21.47
N ALA A 189 4.55 -32.75 21.39
CA ALA A 189 5.57 -32.40 22.37
C ALA A 189 4.94 -31.66 23.55
N ASP A 190 4.92 -32.33 24.68
CA ASP A 190 4.77 -31.67 25.98
C ASP A 190 5.95 -30.68 26.12
N PRO A 191 5.71 -29.35 26.13
CA PRO A 191 6.78 -28.35 26.23
C PRO A 191 7.49 -28.37 27.59
N PHE A 192 7.08 -29.28 28.49
CA PHE A 192 7.65 -29.50 29.81
C PHE A 192 8.14 -30.94 30.08
N ALA A 193 8.19 -31.84 29.07
CA ALA A 193 8.70 -33.21 29.23
C ALA A 193 10.21 -33.38 28.98
#